data_AF-A0A9J2PSF0-F1
#
_entry.id   AF-A0A9J2PSF0-F1
#
_cell.length_a   1.000
_cell.length_b   1.000
_cell.length_c   1.000
_cell.angle_alpha   90.00
_cell.angle_beta   90.00
_cell.angle_gamma   90.00
#
_symmetry.space_group_name_H-M   'P 1'
#
loop_
_entity.id
_entity.type
_entity.pdbx_description
1 polymer ?
#
loop_
_entity_poly.entity_id
_entity_poly.type
_entity_poly.pdbx_seq_one_letter_code
_entity_poly.pdbx_strand_id
1 'polypeptide(L)'
;MSTLQPVNPKPFLNGLTGKPIVCKLKWGIEYRGFLLLYFLYGILLPSEPMDMAPATVRYLSWNSARLIALVLNALSGLKKYYKHHHTELDVDGVFGLRIIQGQLNHLYMDFKEQNLDSEVIDEIRNLSRYANEIANKAIPFVANRDPFYYKQFRYLLTHPYDITHKAQRIDERLRWLEKEILGKRFDGTEMMWFSEKESDRCFAEVLSKDHDVNNVNSTCAISESCLKRMLATRGLSGYRLTHQVLFAAVTQIAPCANVVSEYLHSTSNTTMDNFLKEYCTNVIDEMLAFQKNAHILSRMNTYQKDLLMEQVFACGQFGFVEICSLHVLVAVLSWQHPHLGCFRKGDLDDSPIDIALSSPKAAFLADNFTSRKLFNDLIHNDYCSTHSAAVASGALVVFLRFLLDPGPWPEFFLADQPVTLQNILSEDQFRQYRYARWVKDSFPVQLPLSRPPELDWSPDLLAYLVLIAFVCIASLVAQFGCKRRVKQVYHFAYKNL
;
A
#
# COMPACT_ATOMS: atom_id res chain seq x y z
N MET A 1 -5.79 15.89 -44.59
CA MET A 1 -7.06 15.58 -43.90
C MET A 1 -6.78 14.45 -42.93
N SER A 2 -6.84 14.71 -41.62
CA SER A 2 -6.64 13.69 -40.58
C SER A 2 -7.83 12.73 -40.57
N THR A 3 -7.55 11.44 -40.76
CA THR A 3 -8.54 10.37 -40.69
C THR A 3 -8.98 10.18 -39.24
N LEU A 4 -10.27 10.37 -38.95
CA LEU A 4 -10.86 10.07 -37.65
C LEU A 4 -10.85 8.55 -37.44
N GLN A 5 -9.92 8.04 -36.63
CA GLN A 5 -9.94 6.64 -36.22
C GLN A 5 -10.94 6.44 -35.06
N PRO A 6 -11.91 5.52 -35.20
CA PRO A 6 -12.78 5.16 -34.09
C PRO A 6 -11.97 4.46 -33.00
N VAL A 7 -11.89 5.08 -31.83
CA VAL A 7 -11.26 4.53 -30.61
C VAL A 7 -12.33 4.02 -29.65
N ASN A 8 -11.99 2.98 -28.88
CA ASN A 8 -12.86 2.46 -27.84
C ASN A 8 -13.08 3.55 -26.76
N PRO A 9 -14.32 4.02 -26.54
CA PRO A 9 -14.57 5.24 -25.76
C PRO A 9 -14.26 5.08 -24.27
N LYS A 10 -14.42 3.89 -23.67
CA LYS A 10 -14.15 3.68 -22.23
C LYS A 10 -12.69 3.91 -21.82
N PRO A 11 -11.70 3.19 -22.39
CA PRO A 11 -10.30 3.40 -22.03
C PRO A 11 -9.79 4.80 -22.44
N PHE A 12 -10.28 5.32 -23.57
CA PHE A 12 -9.93 6.67 -24.03
C PHE A 12 -10.39 7.76 -23.05
N LEU A 13 -11.64 7.70 -22.58
CA LEU A 13 -12.19 8.67 -21.64
C LEU A 13 -11.61 8.52 -20.23
N ASN A 14 -11.33 7.29 -19.78
CA ASN A 14 -10.61 7.07 -18.52
C ASN A 14 -9.23 7.75 -18.54
N GLY A 15 -8.48 7.63 -19.64
CA GLY A 15 -7.16 8.27 -19.78
C GLY A 15 -7.18 9.81 -19.84
N LEU A 16 -8.37 10.40 -20.00
CA LEU A 16 -8.61 11.85 -20.05
C LEU A 16 -9.24 12.41 -18.77
N THR A 17 -9.58 11.55 -17.81
CA THR A 17 -10.16 11.98 -16.53
C THR A 17 -9.15 12.83 -15.76
N GLY A 18 -9.57 14.00 -15.26
CA GLY A 18 -8.69 14.95 -14.58
C GLY A 18 -7.72 15.73 -15.49
N LYS A 19 -7.76 15.55 -16.82
CA LYS A 19 -6.97 16.32 -17.80
C LYS A 19 -7.83 17.41 -18.48
N PRO A 20 -7.21 18.53 -18.91
CA PRO A 20 -7.92 19.52 -19.70
C PRO A 20 -8.24 18.94 -21.08
N ILE A 21 -9.52 18.98 -21.46
CA ILE A 21 -10.02 18.46 -22.72
C ILE A 21 -10.83 19.53 -23.47
N VAL A 22 -10.83 19.40 -24.79
CA VAL A 22 -11.73 20.13 -25.68
C VAL A 22 -12.68 19.11 -26.30
N CYS A 23 -13.96 19.18 -25.94
CA CYS A 23 -15.00 18.34 -26.51
C CYS A 23 -15.78 19.12 -27.55
N LYS A 24 -15.67 18.74 -28.83
CA LYS A 24 -16.47 19.33 -29.90
C LYS A 24 -17.61 18.39 -30.25
N LEU A 25 -18.85 18.80 -29.97
CA LEU A 25 -20.02 18.04 -30.35
C LEU A 25 -20.21 18.10 -31.88
N LYS A 26 -20.81 17.05 -32.45
CA LYS A 26 -21.11 16.96 -33.88
C LYS A 26 -21.95 18.13 -34.40
N TRP A 27 -22.69 18.80 -33.50
CA TRP A 27 -23.57 19.94 -33.75
C TRP A 27 -22.87 21.31 -33.60
N GLY A 28 -21.54 21.34 -33.49
CA GLY A 28 -20.74 22.56 -33.59
C GLY A 28 -20.37 23.23 -32.26
N ILE A 29 -20.96 22.81 -31.14
CA ILE A 29 -20.65 23.37 -29.82
C ILE A 29 -19.34 22.77 -29.30
N GLU A 30 -18.40 23.64 -28.93
CA GLU A 30 -17.11 23.30 -28.34
C GLU A 30 -17.14 23.60 -26.84
N TYR A 31 -16.86 22.59 -26.03
CA TYR A 31 -16.70 22.72 -24.58
C TYR A 31 -15.24 22.54 -24.22
N ARG A 32 -14.73 23.41 -23.37
CA ARG A 32 -13.38 23.33 -22.81
C ARG A 32 -13.51 23.14 -21.31
N GLY A 33 -12.91 22.08 -20.77
CA GLY A 33 -13.02 21.78 -19.35
C GLY A 33 -12.28 20.50 -18.97
N PHE A 34 -12.44 20.06 -17.74
CA PHE A 34 -11.87 18.80 -17.24
C PHE A 34 -12.93 17.69 -17.28
N LEU A 35 -12.52 16.47 -17.64
CA LEU A 35 -13.42 15.32 -17.61
C LEU A 35 -13.50 14.72 -16.20
N LEU A 36 -14.69 14.66 -15.61
CA LEU A 36 -14.91 14.22 -14.20
C LEU A 36 -15.51 12.80 -14.05
N LEU A 37 -16.40 12.33 -14.94
CA LEU A 37 -17.00 10.97 -14.88
C LEU A 37 -17.79 10.61 -16.17
N TYR A 38 -17.96 9.32 -16.48
CA TYR A 38 -18.66 8.83 -17.70
C TYR A 38 -20.11 8.32 -17.49
N PHE A 39 -20.71 8.38 -16.29
CA PHE A 39 -22.09 7.88 -16.13
C PHE A 39 -23.16 8.98 -16.33
N LEU A 40 -23.90 8.82 -17.45
CA LEU A 40 -25.16 9.43 -17.90
C LEU A 40 -25.37 10.96 -17.92
N TYR A 41 -24.56 11.77 -17.24
CA TYR A 41 -24.57 13.22 -17.43
C TYR A 41 -23.13 13.75 -17.40
N GLY A 42 -22.52 13.92 -18.57
CA GLY A 42 -21.22 14.57 -18.69
C GLY A 42 -21.33 16.04 -18.28
N ILE A 43 -20.76 16.39 -17.13
CA ILE A 43 -20.65 17.78 -16.68
C ILE A 43 -19.33 18.33 -17.21
N LEU A 44 -19.40 19.20 -18.23
CA LEU A 44 -18.31 20.07 -18.67
C LEU A 44 -18.53 21.45 -18.04
N LEU A 45 -17.56 21.93 -17.26
CA LEU A 45 -17.60 23.28 -16.68
C LEU A 45 -16.97 24.29 -17.65
N PRO A 46 -17.58 25.47 -17.87
CA PRO A 46 -17.00 26.52 -18.71
C PRO A 46 -15.74 27.13 -18.09
N SER A 47 -14.73 27.36 -18.92
CA SER A 47 -13.47 28.00 -18.53
C SER A 47 -13.60 29.53 -18.54
N GLU A 48 -13.84 30.13 -17.38
CA GLU A 48 -13.35 31.49 -17.13
C GLU A 48 -11.89 31.42 -16.67
N PRO A 49 -11.09 32.49 -16.86
CA PRO A 49 -9.66 32.47 -16.56
C PRO A 49 -9.48 32.36 -15.04
N MET A 50 -9.33 31.13 -14.55
CA MET A 50 -8.80 30.89 -13.22
C MET A 50 -7.36 31.42 -13.22
N ASP A 51 -7.14 32.51 -12.49
CA ASP A 51 -5.89 32.71 -11.79
C ASP A 51 -5.49 31.36 -11.18
N MET A 52 -4.26 30.94 -11.47
CA MET A 52 -3.72 29.65 -11.05
C MET A 52 -4.06 29.41 -9.58
N ALA A 53 -5.00 28.48 -9.34
CA ALA A 53 -5.24 27.98 -8.00
C ALA A 53 -3.87 27.55 -7.43
N PRO A 54 -3.54 27.96 -6.20
CA PRO A 54 -2.27 27.58 -5.60
C PRO A 54 -2.16 26.06 -5.61
N ALA A 55 -0.95 25.55 -5.84
CA ALA A 55 -0.58 24.14 -5.98
C ALA A 55 -0.84 23.25 -4.74
N THR A 56 -1.85 23.57 -3.93
CA THR A 56 -2.09 23.09 -2.56
C THR A 56 -3.42 22.37 -2.36
N VAL A 57 -4.32 22.37 -3.34
CA VAL A 57 -5.60 21.63 -3.24
C VAL A 57 -5.45 20.24 -3.85
N ARG A 58 -5.43 19.23 -2.98
CA ARG A 58 -5.33 17.82 -3.38
C ARG A 58 -6.70 17.17 -3.40
N TYR A 59 -7.15 16.80 -4.60
CA TYR A 59 -8.43 16.12 -4.82
C TYR A 59 -8.30 14.62 -4.51
N LEU A 60 -9.25 14.08 -3.75
CA LEU A 60 -9.28 12.66 -3.42
C LEU A 60 -10.22 11.92 -4.36
N SER A 61 -9.69 10.95 -5.13
CA SER A 61 -10.54 10.08 -5.94
C SER A 61 -11.34 9.11 -5.07
N TRP A 62 -12.46 8.57 -5.58
CA TRP A 62 -13.23 7.53 -4.90
C TRP A 62 -12.38 6.30 -4.55
N ASN A 63 -11.49 5.90 -5.45
CA ASN A 63 -10.58 4.78 -5.23
C ASN A 63 -9.59 5.10 -4.10
N SER A 64 -8.95 6.28 -4.14
CA SER A 64 -8.03 6.71 -3.09
C SER A 64 -8.72 6.75 -1.73
N ALA A 65 -9.92 7.34 -1.66
CA ALA A 65 -10.70 7.44 -0.43
C ALA A 65 -11.06 6.07 0.15
N ARG A 66 -11.54 5.15 -0.70
CA ARG A 66 -11.85 3.78 -0.28
C ARG A 66 -10.61 3.03 0.20
N LEU A 67 -9.49 3.13 -0.51
CA LEU A 67 -8.24 2.47 -0.12
C LEU A 67 -7.69 3.01 1.21
N ILE A 68 -7.73 4.33 1.41
CA ILE A 68 -7.36 4.94 2.69
C ILE A 68 -8.26 4.42 3.82
N ALA A 69 -9.58 4.37 3.60
CA ALA A 69 -10.53 3.84 4.57
C ALA A 69 -10.24 2.38 4.93
N LEU A 70 -9.94 1.54 3.93
CA LEU A 70 -9.59 0.14 4.12
C LEU A 70 -8.33 -0.02 4.97
N VAL A 71 -7.27 0.75 4.68
CA VAL A 71 -6.01 0.71 5.44
C VAL A 71 -6.21 1.21 6.87
N LEU A 72 -6.92 2.32 7.08
CA LEU A 72 -7.24 2.83 8.42
C LEU A 72 -8.13 1.88 9.23
N ASN A 73 -9.05 1.17 8.57
CA ASN A 73 -9.86 0.12 9.19
C ASN A 73 -8.98 -1.07 9.59
N ALA A 74 -8.03 -1.48 8.74
CA ALA A 74 -7.10 -2.55 9.06
C ALA A 74 -6.18 -2.19 10.25
N LEU A 75 -5.66 -0.96 10.30
CA LEU A 75 -4.91 -0.46 11.47
C LEU A 75 -5.78 -0.41 12.74
N SER A 76 -7.07 -0.11 12.61
CA SER A 76 -8.03 -0.20 13.72
C SER A 76 -8.23 -1.65 14.21
N GLY A 77 -8.18 -2.63 13.30
CA GLY A 77 -8.14 -4.05 13.64
C GLY A 77 -6.91 -4.45 14.45
N LEU A 78 -5.72 -4.00 14.02
CA LEU A 78 -4.48 -4.22 14.77
C LEU A 78 -4.54 -3.57 16.16
N LYS A 79 -5.07 -2.36 16.27
CA LYS A 79 -5.35 -1.72 17.58
C LYS A 79 -6.21 -2.61 18.47
N LYS A 80 -7.29 -3.20 17.93
CA LYS A 80 -8.17 -4.10 18.69
C LYS A 80 -7.40 -5.32 19.20
N TYR A 81 -6.64 -5.96 18.32
CA TYR A 81 -5.79 -7.10 18.66
C TYR A 81 -4.79 -6.78 19.76
N TYR A 82 -3.94 -5.76 19.58
CA TYR A 82 -2.93 -5.38 20.55
C TYR A 82 -3.53 -4.98 21.89
N LYS A 83 -4.69 -4.30 21.89
CA LYS A 83 -5.39 -3.95 23.14
C LYS A 83 -5.85 -5.21 23.88
N HIS A 84 -6.36 -6.20 23.17
CA HIS A 84 -6.83 -7.45 23.78
C HIS A 84 -5.67 -8.26 24.39
N HIS A 85 -4.54 -8.33 23.69
CA HIS A 85 -3.37 -9.13 24.11
C HIS A 85 -2.25 -8.33 24.78
N HIS A 86 -2.49 -7.08 25.22
CA HIS A 86 -1.42 -6.19 25.73
C HIS A 86 -0.61 -6.78 26.90
N THR A 87 -1.21 -7.69 27.70
CA THR A 87 -0.52 -8.40 28.79
C THR A 87 0.33 -9.56 28.29
N GLU A 88 0.08 -10.04 27.07
CA GLU A 88 0.69 -11.22 26.46
C GLU A 88 1.70 -10.87 25.36
N LEU A 89 1.76 -9.64 24.86
CA LEU A 89 2.69 -9.24 23.79
C LEU A 89 4.16 -9.55 24.15
N ASP A 90 4.93 -9.90 23.13
CA ASP A 90 6.38 -10.04 23.13
C ASP A 90 7.07 -8.75 22.63
N VAL A 91 8.37 -8.84 22.33
CA VAL A 91 9.15 -7.73 21.78
C VAL A 91 8.56 -7.27 20.44
N ASP A 92 8.17 -8.18 19.56
CA ASP A 92 7.60 -7.85 18.26
C ASP A 92 6.27 -7.12 18.38
N GLY A 93 5.39 -7.59 19.26
CA GLY A 93 4.09 -6.96 19.47
C GLY A 93 4.23 -5.51 19.93
N VAL A 94 5.18 -5.24 20.84
CA VAL A 94 5.47 -3.87 21.27
C VAL A 94 6.19 -3.07 20.18
N PHE A 95 7.11 -3.69 19.43
CA PHE A 95 7.77 -3.05 18.30
C PHE A 95 6.78 -2.64 17.20
N GLY A 96 5.81 -3.50 16.85
CA GLY A 96 4.71 -3.19 15.94
C GLY A 96 3.89 -1.97 16.38
N LEU A 97 3.62 -1.83 17.68
CA LEU A 97 2.99 -0.63 18.24
C LEU A 97 3.89 0.61 18.11
N ARG A 98 5.21 0.49 18.26
CA ARG A 98 6.16 1.60 18.07
C ARG A 98 6.29 2.03 16.61
N ILE A 99 6.18 1.09 15.67
CA ILE A 99 6.04 1.37 14.23
C ILE A 99 4.78 2.21 13.97
N ILE A 100 3.61 1.75 14.43
CA ILE A 100 2.34 2.50 14.28
C ILE A 100 2.46 3.88 14.92
N GLN A 101 2.97 3.97 16.14
CA GLN A 101 3.13 5.23 16.85
C GLN A 101 3.97 6.22 16.05
N GLY A 102 5.22 5.85 15.73
CA GLY A 102 6.19 6.76 15.14
C GLY A 102 5.81 7.18 13.73
N GLN A 103 5.50 6.21 12.87
CA GLN A 103 5.21 6.47 11.47
C GLN A 103 3.88 7.22 11.26
N LEU A 104 2.83 6.89 12.03
CA LEU A 104 1.58 7.68 11.96
C LEU A 104 1.75 9.08 12.57
N ASN A 105 2.60 9.26 13.58
CA ASN A 105 2.91 10.60 14.09
C ASN A 105 3.64 11.44 13.02
N HIS A 106 4.58 10.86 12.29
CA HIS A 106 5.27 11.51 11.18
C HIS A 106 4.27 11.90 10.07
N LEU A 107 3.38 10.98 9.67
CA LEU A 107 2.29 11.26 8.74
C LEU A 107 1.37 12.40 9.23
N TYR A 108 1.00 12.41 10.51
CA TYR A 108 0.21 13.49 11.06
C TYR A 108 0.93 14.83 10.93
N MET A 109 2.23 14.90 11.21
CA MET A 109 3.00 16.14 11.10
C MET A 109 3.11 16.65 9.66
N ASP A 110 3.26 15.76 8.69
CA ASP A 110 3.36 16.11 7.27
C ASP A 110 2.03 16.60 6.68
N PHE A 111 0.91 16.10 7.21
CA PHE A 111 -0.41 16.27 6.60
C PHE A 111 -1.40 17.11 7.40
N LYS A 112 -1.13 17.46 8.67
CA LYS A 112 -2.03 18.24 9.53
C LYS A 112 -2.40 19.63 8.98
N GLU A 113 -1.53 20.21 8.15
CA GLU A 113 -1.70 21.54 7.54
C GLU A 113 -2.17 21.45 6.07
N GLN A 114 -2.30 20.23 5.55
CA GLN A 114 -2.79 20.00 4.18
C GLN A 114 -4.33 19.92 4.15
N ASN A 115 -4.91 20.13 2.98
CA ASN A 115 -6.36 20.12 2.76
C ASN A 115 -6.93 18.68 2.68
N LEU A 116 -6.69 17.87 3.71
CA LEU A 116 -7.29 16.54 3.88
C LEU A 116 -8.49 16.61 4.84
N ASP A 117 -9.45 15.70 4.67
CA ASP A 117 -10.61 15.64 5.58
C ASP A 117 -10.14 15.37 7.02
N SER A 118 -10.68 16.18 7.95
CA SER A 118 -10.48 16.07 9.40
C SER A 118 -10.60 14.63 9.95
N GLU A 119 -11.51 13.80 9.43
CA GLU A 119 -11.71 12.42 9.89
C GLU A 119 -10.46 11.55 9.63
N VAL A 120 -9.75 11.78 8.51
CA VAL A 120 -8.51 11.06 8.18
C VAL A 120 -7.39 11.51 9.12
N ILE A 121 -7.18 12.81 9.26
CA ILE A 121 -6.12 13.40 10.10
C ILE A 121 -6.31 13.03 11.56
N ASP A 122 -7.55 13.15 12.07
CA ASP A 122 -7.89 12.78 13.43
C ASP A 122 -7.64 11.30 13.68
N GLU A 123 -7.91 10.44 12.69
CA GLU A 123 -7.72 9.02 12.87
C GLU A 123 -6.26 8.60 12.89
N ILE A 124 -5.44 9.14 12.00
CA ILE A 124 -3.98 8.93 12.01
C ILE A 124 -3.42 9.32 13.39
N ARG A 125 -3.81 10.49 13.90
CA ARG A 125 -3.42 10.98 15.21
C ARG A 125 -3.89 10.08 16.34
N ASN A 126 -5.14 9.63 16.30
CA ASN A 126 -5.72 8.78 17.33
C ASN A 126 -5.04 7.41 17.37
N LEU A 127 -4.86 6.76 16.22
CA LEU A 127 -4.16 5.48 16.12
C LEU A 127 -2.72 5.56 16.65
N SER A 128 -1.99 6.64 16.33
CA SER A 128 -0.65 6.89 16.88
C SER A 128 -0.66 6.97 18.42
N ARG A 129 -1.58 7.77 19.00
CA ARG A 129 -1.71 7.89 20.46
C ARG A 129 -2.08 6.56 21.13
N TYR A 130 -3.04 5.83 20.57
CA TYR A 130 -3.43 4.52 21.09
C TYR A 130 -2.27 3.54 21.06
N ALA A 131 -1.47 3.54 20.00
CA ALA A 131 -0.32 2.67 19.90
C ALA A 131 0.71 2.95 21.01
N ASN A 132 0.99 4.24 21.28
CA ASN A 132 1.83 4.65 22.42
C ASN A 132 1.27 4.17 23.77
N GLU A 133 -0.03 4.37 24.02
CA GLU A 133 -0.67 3.97 25.27
C GLU A 133 -0.62 2.45 25.50
N ILE A 134 -0.90 1.65 24.47
CA ILE A 134 -0.88 0.19 24.57
C ILE A 134 0.56 -0.30 24.74
N ALA A 135 1.52 0.26 24.00
CA ALA A 135 2.95 -0.10 24.13
C ALA A 135 3.45 0.14 25.56
N ASN A 136 3.15 1.32 26.13
CA ASN A 136 3.56 1.64 27.50
C ASN A 136 2.92 0.72 28.55
N LYS A 137 1.68 0.27 28.33
CA LYS A 137 1.03 -0.73 29.19
C LYS A 137 1.63 -2.13 29.03
N ALA A 138 2.09 -2.50 27.84
CA ALA A 138 2.66 -3.82 27.55
C ALA A 138 4.12 -3.98 28.05
N ILE A 139 4.91 -2.91 28.06
CA ILE A 139 6.33 -2.93 28.43
C ILE A 139 6.62 -3.68 29.75
N PRO A 140 5.91 -3.43 30.87
CA PRO A 140 6.19 -4.14 32.12
C PRO A 140 5.98 -5.65 32.01
N PHE A 141 5.01 -6.10 31.21
CA PHE A 141 4.75 -7.52 30.98
C PHE A 141 5.85 -8.17 30.14
N VAL A 142 6.31 -7.49 29.08
CA VAL A 142 7.45 -7.94 28.28
C VAL A 142 8.72 -8.03 29.13
N ALA A 143 9.00 -6.99 29.91
CA ALA A 143 10.18 -6.93 30.79
C ALA A 143 10.20 -8.05 31.84
N ASN A 144 9.03 -8.47 32.32
CA ASN A 144 8.91 -9.56 33.29
C ASN A 144 8.96 -10.94 32.61
N ARG A 145 8.33 -11.10 31.44
CA ARG A 145 8.28 -12.38 30.71
C ARG A 145 9.63 -12.75 30.11
N ASP A 146 10.29 -11.79 29.47
CA ASP A 146 11.57 -11.99 28.82
C ASP A 146 12.54 -10.85 29.15
N PRO A 147 13.17 -10.88 30.34
CA PRO A 147 14.08 -9.83 30.78
C PRO A 147 15.31 -9.70 29.87
N PHE A 148 15.75 -10.81 29.24
CA PHE A 148 16.93 -10.83 28.39
C PHE A 148 16.67 -10.12 27.07
N TYR A 149 15.61 -10.51 26.35
CA TYR A 149 15.23 -9.84 25.10
C TYR A 149 14.76 -8.40 25.37
N TYR A 150 14.03 -8.15 26.45
CA TYR A 150 13.66 -6.77 26.83
C TYR A 150 14.89 -5.88 26.98
N LYS A 151 15.95 -6.35 27.64
CA LYS A 151 17.18 -5.57 27.79
C LYS A 151 17.86 -5.30 26.45
N GLN A 152 17.90 -6.30 25.56
CA GLN A 152 18.53 -6.16 24.25
C GLN A 152 17.80 -5.17 23.33
N PHE A 153 16.47 -5.18 23.34
CA PHE A 153 15.64 -4.40 22.41
C PHE A 153 15.01 -3.17 23.05
N ARG A 154 15.37 -2.84 24.30
CA ARG A 154 14.77 -1.76 25.10
C ARG A 154 14.60 -0.46 24.32
N TYR A 155 15.62 -0.06 23.56
CA TYR A 155 15.58 1.17 22.77
C TYR A 155 14.39 1.21 21.80
N LEU A 156 14.17 0.14 21.05
CA LEU A 156 13.02 0.02 20.13
C LEU A 156 11.69 -0.03 20.87
N LEU A 157 11.67 -0.57 22.08
CA LEU A 157 10.44 -0.72 22.86
C LEU A 157 10.02 0.56 23.57
N THR A 158 10.95 1.48 23.88
CA THR A 158 10.68 2.71 24.63
C THR A 158 10.63 3.97 23.78
N HIS A 159 11.00 3.90 22.50
CA HIS A 159 10.99 5.05 21.59
C HIS A 159 10.05 4.83 20.41
N PRO A 160 9.43 5.90 19.87
CA PRO A 160 8.70 5.82 18.61
C PRO A 160 9.65 5.44 17.47
N TYR A 161 9.16 4.63 16.53
CA TYR A 161 9.94 4.27 15.34
C TYR A 161 9.84 5.37 14.28
N ASP A 162 10.87 6.23 14.22
CA ASP A 162 10.89 7.42 13.37
C ASP A 162 11.95 7.29 12.27
N ILE A 163 11.48 7.00 11.05
CA ILE A 163 12.30 6.92 9.83
C ILE A 163 11.78 7.97 8.87
N THR A 164 12.70 8.75 8.30
CA THR A 164 12.38 9.75 7.30
C THR A 164 12.00 9.08 5.98
N HIS A 165 10.79 9.37 5.51
CA HIS A 165 10.33 8.91 4.21
C HIS A 165 10.74 9.88 3.10
N LYS A 166 11.39 9.37 2.05
CA LYS A 166 11.69 10.12 0.82
C LYS A 166 11.36 9.27 -0.39
N ALA A 167 10.34 9.67 -1.14
CA ALA A 167 9.93 8.97 -2.35
C ALA A 167 11.12 8.83 -3.32
N GLN A 168 11.42 7.59 -3.70
CA GLN A 168 12.54 7.23 -4.55
C GLN A 168 12.25 5.98 -5.37
N ARG A 169 13.11 5.73 -6.36
CA ARG A 169 13.01 4.60 -7.29
C ARG A 169 14.21 3.69 -7.21
N ILE A 170 14.00 2.42 -7.55
CA ILE A 170 15.08 1.45 -7.72
C ILE A 170 16.05 1.84 -8.83
N ASP A 171 17.21 1.18 -8.87
CA ASP A 171 18.17 1.30 -9.96
C ASP A 171 18.42 -0.07 -10.56
N GLU A 172 17.84 -0.37 -11.72
CA GLU A 172 17.95 -1.69 -12.34
C GLU A 172 19.41 -2.12 -12.62
N ARG A 173 20.34 -1.16 -12.70
CA ARG A 173 21.78 -1.43 -12.87
C ARG A 173 22.44 -2.05 -11.63
N LEU A 174 21.81 -1.90 -10.47
CA LEU A 174 22.25 -2.45 -9.19
C LEU A 174 21.64 -3.85 -8.91
N ARG A 175 20.85 -4.38 -9.85
CA ARG A 175 20.30 -5.74 -9.76
C ARG A 175 21.44 -6.77 -9.81
N TRP A 176 21.45 -7.68 -8.85
CA TRP A 176 22.40 -8.78 -8.79
C TRP A 176 22.09 -9.83 -9.85
N LEU A 177 23.16 -10.30 -10.49
CA LEU A 177 23.12 -11.40 -11.45
C LEU A 177 22.87 -12.71 -10.70
N GLU A 178 22.26 -13.68 -11.37
CA GLU A 178 21.92 -14.97 -10.75
C GLU A 178 23.16 -15.70 -10.17
N LYS A 179 24.31 -15.54 -10.82
CA LYS A 179 25.61 -16.08 -10.33
C LYS A 179 26.13 -15.42 -9.05
N GLU A 180 25.64 -14.22 -8.73
CA GLU A 180 26.02 -13.44 -7.55
C GLU A 180 25.09 -13.73 -6.37
N ILE A 181 23.93 -14.33 -6.62
CA ILE A 181 23.03 -14.82 -5.58
C ILE A 181 23.70 -16.03 -4.91
N LEU A 182 23.93 -15.92 -3.61
CA LEU A 182 24.54 -16.93 -2.74
C LEU A 182 23.55 -18.07 -2.49
N GLY A 183 23.25 -18.81 -3.55
CA GLY A 183 22.16 -19.78 -3.56
C GLY A 183 22.57 -21.25 -3.63
N LYS A 184 23.76 -21.60 -4.15
CA LYS A 184 24.06 -23.00 -4.56
C LYS A 184 25.55 -23.41 -4.62
N ARG A 185 26.38 -23.12 -3.63
CA ARG A 185 27.66 -23.86 -3.48
C ARG A 185 27.74 -24.49 -2.09
N PHE A 186 26.96 -25.56 -1.90
CA PHE A 186 27.25 -26.55 -0.87
C PHE A 186 28.41 -27.42 -1.38
N ASP A 187 29.62 -26.99 -1.07
CA ASP A 187 30.77 -27.89 -0.94
C ASP A 187 31.39 -27.60 0.43
N GLY A 188 30.88 -28.30 1.44
CA GLY A 188 31.54 -28.76 2.68
C GLY A 188 32.48 -27.90 3.51
N THR A 189 32.91 -26.70 3.10
CA THR A 189 33.99 -25.96 3.74
C THR A 189 33.65 -24.47 3.83
N GLU A 190 33.42 -24.06 5.08
CA GLU A 190 33.61 -22.71 5.62
C GLU A 190 33.19 -21.52 4.75
N MET A 191 31.89 -21.17 4.75
CA MET A 191 31.48 -19.81 4.44
C MET A 191 30.22 -19.41 5.21
N MET A 192 30.43 -18.62 6.27
CA MET A 192 29.46 -17.89 7.13
C MET A 192 28.00 -18.35 7.04
N TRP A 193 27.62 -19.26 7.96
CA TRP A 193 26.25 -19.39 8.45
C TRP A 193 25.71 -17.98 8.71
N PHE A 194 24.60 -17.56 8.09
CA PHE A 194 23.85 -16.36 8.48
C PHE A 194 22.46 -16.82 8.90
N SER A 195 22.39 -17.26 10.14
CA SER A 195 21.17 -17.63 10.83
C SER A 195 20.46 -16.40 11.38
N GLU A 196 19.17 -16.56 11.64
CA GLU A 196 18.36 -15.59 12.38
C GLU A 196 18.97 -15.24 13.74
N LYS A 197 19.49 -16.23 14.47
CA LYS A 197 20.18 -15.99 15.74
C LYS A 197 21.38 -15.05 15.60
N GLU A 198 22.11 -15.14 14.48
CA GLU A 198 23.21 -14.20 14.19
C GLU A 198 22.69 -12.83 13.76
N SER A 199 21.56 -12.79 13.05
CA SER A 199 20.86 -11.54 12.75
C SER A 199 20.45 -10.79 14.03
N ASP A 200 19.73 -11.47 14.92
CA ASP A 200 19.24 -10.93 16.18
C ASP A 200 20.38 -10.46 17.08
N ARG A 201 21.50 -11.20 17.09
CA ARG A 201 22.72 -10.77 17.77
C ARG A 201 23.22 -9.43 17.22
N CYS A 202 23.22 -9.24 15.91
CA CYS A 202 23.66 -7.97 15.33
C CYS A 202 22.71 -6.82 15.64
N PHE A 203 21.39 -7.03 15.60
CA PHE A 203 20.44 -6.03 16.07
C PHE A 203 20.64 -5.70 17.55
N ALA A 204 20.88 -6.72 18.38
CA ALA A 204 21.20 -6.53 19.79
C ALA A 204 22.48 -5.71 19.98
N GLU A 205 23.55 -5.89 19.19
CA GLU A 205 24.76 -5.07 19.28
C GLU A 205 24.49 -3.57 19.03
N VAL A 206 23.52 -3.24 18.17
CA VAL A 206 23.08 -1.86 17.91
C VAL A 206 22.23 -1.30 19.07
N LEU A 207 21.45 -2.15 19.75
CA LEU A 207 20.37 -1.75 20.67
C LEU A 207 20.66 -1.97 22.17
N SER A 208 21.60 -2.87 22.52
CA SER A 208 21.76 -3.43 23.88
C SER A 208 22.57 -2.55 24.84
N LYS A 209 23.09 -1.40 24.42
CA LYS A 209 23.92 -0.59 25.31
C LYS A 209 23.08 0.41 26.10
N ASP A 210 23.20 0.30 27.42
CA ASP A 210 22.55 1.17 28.41
C ASP A 210 22.75 2.63 28.00
N HIS A 211 21.64 3.27 27.63
CA HIS A 211 21.52 4.71 27.61
C HIS A 211 21.51 5.16 29.07
N ASP A 212 22.69 5.22 29.68
CA ASP A 212 22.82 5.84 31.00
C ASP A 212 22.52 7.33 30.80
N VAL A 213 21.39 7.79 31.32
CA VAL A 213 20.87 9.16 31.14
C VAL A 213 21.89 10.21 31.60
N ASN A 214 22.87 9.79 32.42
CA ASN A 214 23.93 10.61 32.97
C ASN A 214 25.26 10.54 32.20
N ASN A 215 25.38 9.69 31.17
CA ASN A 215 26.62 9.49 30.43
C ASN A 215 26.38 9.63 28.92
N VAL A 216 26.62 10.83 28.40
CA VAL A 216 26.42 11.24 26.99
C VAL A 216 27.32 10.46 26.01
N ASN A 217 28.28 9.68 26.52
CA ASN A 217 29.18 8.86 25.71
C ASN A 217 28.69 7.40 25.56
N SER A 218 27.45 7.20 25.12
CA SER A 218 27.02 5.89 24.63
C SER A 218 27.72 5.62 23.29
N THR A 219 28.90 4.99 23.33
CA THR A 219 29.61 4.58 22.12
C THR A 219 28.87 3.40 21.50
N CYS A 220 28.17 3.66 20.39
CA CYS A 220 27.70 2.60 19.52
C CYS A 220 28.91 1.73 19.13
N ALA A 221 28.85 0.43 19.45
CA ALA A 221 29.91 -0.50 19.10
C ALA A 221 29.30 -1.74 18.48
N ILE A 222 29.41 -1.82 17.16
CA ILE A 222 28.96 -2.95 16.36
C ILE A 222 30.22 -3.76 16.02
N SER A 223 30.18 -5.08 16.21
CA SER A 223 31.32 -5.92 15.87
C SER A 223 31.60 -5.88 14.37
N GLU A 224 32.88 -5.99 14.00
CA GLU A 224 33.29 -6.10 12.58
C GLU A 224 32.58 -7.27 11.88
N SER A 225 32.33 -8.36 12.62
CA SER A 225 31.58 -9.51 12.12
C SER A 225 30.14 -9.15 11.71
N CYS A 226 29.46 -8.32 12.52
CA CYS A 226 28.11 -7.86 12.20
C CYS A 226 28.10 -6.83 11.08
N LEU A 227 29.05 -5.89 11.06
CA LEU A 227 29.18 -4.92 9.96
C LEU A 227 29.44 -5.63 8.62
N LYS A 228 30.38 -6.58 8.59
CA LYS A 228 30.68 -7.37 7.39
C LYS A 228 29.47 -8.17 6.91
N ARG A 229 28.77 -8.81 7.85
CA ARG A 229 27.62 -9.66 7.56
C ARG A 229 26.39 -8.87 7.09
N MET A 230 26.07 -7.77 7.77
CA MET A 230 24.88 -6.98 7.46
C MET A 230 25.09 -6.01 6.30
N LEU A 231 26.29 -5.43 6.15
CA LEU A 231 26.51 -4.32 5.23
C LEU A 231 27.40 -4.67 4.03
N ALA A 232 28.33 -5.63 4.18
CA ALA A 232 29.27 -5.99 3.11
C ALA A 232 28.95 -7.31 2.40
N THR A 233 28.04 -8.12 2.93
CA THR A 233 27.68 -9.43 2.35
C THR A 233 26.57 -9.27 1.32
N ARG A 234 26.95 -9.22 0.04
CA ARG A 234 26.02 -9.15 -1.09
C ARG A 234 25.49 -10.53 -1.47
N GLY A 235 24.38 -10.57 -2.22
CA GLY A 235 23.87 -11.80 -2.82
C GLY A 235 23.00 -12.66 -1.91
N LEU A 236 22.63 -12.18 -0.72
CA LEU A 236 21.66 -12.85 0.15
C LEU A 236 20.23 -12.71 -0.40
N SER A 237 19.30 -13.52 0.09
CA SER A 237 17.91 -13.53 -0.37
C SER A 237 16.89 -13.71 0.76
N GLY A 238 15.62 -13.41 0.49
CA GLY A 238 14.51 -13.61 1.42
C GLY A 238 14.68 -12.84 2.72
N TYR A 239 14.45 -13.48 3.87
CA TYR A 239 14.62 -12.85 5.20
C TYR A 239 16.03 -12.32 5.41
N ARG A 240 17.07 -13.02 4.92
CA ARG A 240 18.46 -12.57 5.11
C ARG A 240 18.70 -11.22 4.44
N LEU A 241 18.24 -11.07 3.20
CA LEU A 241 18.32 -9.80 2.48
C LEU A 241 17.45 -8.72 3.13
N THR A 242 16.24 -9.08 3.54
CA THR A 242 15.28 -8.16 4.18
C THR A 242 15.83 -7.64 5.51
N HIS A 243 16.46 -8.50 6.30
CA HIS A 243 17.11 -8.16 7.56
C HIS A 243 18.30 -7.21 7.37
N GLN A 244 19.03 -7.25 6.25
CA GLN A 244 20.09 -6.27 5.98
C GLN A 244 19.52 -4.85 5.80
N VAL A 245 18.37 -4.73 5.14
CA VAL A 245 17.67 -3.45 4.98
C VAL A 245 17.09 -2.98 6.33
N LEU A 246 16.48 -3.89 7.09
CA LEU A 246 15.98 -3.57 8.44
C LEU A 246 17.11 -3.19 9.41
N PHE A 247 18.27 -3.84 9.32
CA PHE A 247 19.46 -3.49 10.10
C PHE A 247 19.90 -2.06 9.78
N ALA A 248 19.97 -1.68 8.49
CA ALA A 248 20.24 -0.30 8.11
C ALA A 248 19.21 0.67 8.71
N ALA A 249 17.91 0.32 8.71
CA ALA A 249 16.88 1.14 9.34
C ALA A 249 17.09 1.30 10.86
N VAL A 250 17.34 0.20 11.57
CA VAL A 250 17.59 0.23 13.01
C VAL A 250 18.83 1.07 13.35
N THR A 251 19.89 1.02 12.53
CA THR A 251 21.09 1.83 12.76
C THR A 251 20.88 3.32 12.55
N GLN A 252 19.86 3.73 11.78
CA GLN A 252 19.52 5.13 11.57
C GLN A 252 18.70 5.72 12.72
N ILE A 253 17.84 4.92 13.34
CA ILE A 253 17.05 5.37 14.50
C ILE A 253 17.80 5.23 15.82
N ALA A 254 18.75 4.31 15.91
CA ALA A 254 19.66 4.18 17.04
C ALA A 254 20.81 5.21 16.93
N PRO A 255 21.53 5.52 18.03
CA PRO A 255 22.72 6.39 18.01
C PRO A 255 23.96 5.71 17.36
N CYS A 256 23.77 5.06 16.22
CA CYS A 256 24.75 4.23 15.50
C CYS A 256 25.00 4.66 14.05
N ALA A 257 24.26 5.65 13.54
CA ALA A 257 24.31 6.06 12.14
C ALA A 257 25.72 6.44 11.65
N ASN A 258 26.51 7.10 12.49
CA ASN A 258 27.87 7.53 12.16
C ASN A 258 28.83 6.36 11.97
N VAL A 259 28.77 5.35 12.86
CA VAL A 259 29.61 4.14 12.80
C VAL A 259 29.38 3.39 11.50
N VAL A 260 28.10 3.24 11.12
CA VAL A 260 27.72 2.54 9.90
C VAL A 260 28.13 3.34 8.65
N SER A 261 27.94 4.66 8.66
CA SER A 261 28.34 5.52 7.55
C SER A 261 29.85 5.47 7.32
N GLU A 262 30.66 5.54 8.38
CA GLU A 262 32.12 5.41 8.30
C GLU A 262 32.55 4.03 7.77
N TYR A 263 31.89 2.95 8.21
CA TYR A 263 32.16 1.60 7.70
C TYR A 263 31.87 1.47 6.20
N LEU A 264 30.71 1.98 5.73
CA LEU A 264 30.32 1.96 4.32
C LEU A 264 31.30 2.76 3.45
N HIS A 265 31.74 3.92 3.93
CA HIS A 265 32.72 4.75 3.24
C HIS A 265 34.09 4.08 3.16
N SER A 266 34.59 3.55 4.27
CA SER A 266 35.93 2.94 4.35
C SER A 266 36.05 1.60 3.64
N THR A 267 35.01 0.76 3.70
CA THR A 267 35.07 -0.63 3.21
C THR A 267 34.59 -0.76 1.76
N SER A 268 33.60 0.03 1.36
CA SER A 268 32.94 -0.13 0.05
C SER A 268 32.83 1.17 -0.74
N ASN A 269 33.41 2.27 -0.25
CA ASN A 269 33.34 3.59 -0.87
C ASN A 269 31.91 3.97 -1.28
N THR A 270 30.94 3.66 -0.43
CA THR A 270 29.51 3.87 -0.68
C THR A 270 28.85 4.66 0.45
N THR A 271 27.62 5.10 0.22
CA THR A 271 26.79 5.82 1.20
C THR A 271 25.65 4.93 1.67
N MET A 272 25.00 5.32 2.77
CA MET A 272 23.77 4.68 3.23
C MET A 272 22.68 4.66 2.15
N ASP A 273 22.48 5.78 1.44
CA ASP A 273 21.50 5.87 0.36
C ASP A 273 21.80 4.90 -0.79
N ASN A 274 23.07 4.79 -1.20
CA ASN A 274 23.47 3.87 -2.26
C ASN A 274 23.36 2.40 -1.82
N PHE A 275 23.70 2.10 -0.56
CA PHE A 275 23.47 0.78 0.05
C PHE A 275 21.98 0.44 0.02
N LEU A 276 21.11 1.29 0.55
CA LEU A 276 19.66 1.06 0.53
C LEU A 276 19.13 0.90 -0.89
N LYS A 277 19.60 1.73 -1.84
CA LYS A 277 19.18 1.65 -3.24
C LYS A 277 19.55 0.32 -3.89
N GLU A 278 20.76 -0.18 -3.67
CA GLU A 278 21.17 -1.49 -4.18
C GLU A 278 20.37 -2.63 -3.55
N TYR A 279 20.29 -2.66 -2.21
CA TYR A 279 19.66 -3.79 -1.51
C TYR A 279 18.14 -3.80 -1.74
N CYS A 280 17.47 -2.64 -1.73
CA CYS A 280 16.06 -2.56 -2.06
C CYS A 280 15.74 -2.84 -3.53
N THR A 281 16.65 -2.53 -4.47
CA THR A 281 16.50 -2.99 -5.86
C THR A 281 16.38 -4.51 -5.92
N ASN A 282 17.18 -5.22 -5.13
CA ASN A 282 17.19 -6.68 -5.11
C ASN A 282 16.02 -7.27 -4.31
N VAL A 283 15.60 -6.65 -3.19
CA VAL A 283 14.35 -7.01 -2.48
C VAL A 283 13.15 -6.89 -3.43
N ILE A 284 13.06 -5.78 -4.16
CA ILE A 284 11.98 -5.53 -5.11
C ILE A 284 12.04 -6.54 -6.27
N ASP A 285 13.24 -6.91 -6.74
CA ASP A 285 13.41 -7.95 -7.76
C ASP A 285 12.85 -9.31 -7.32
N GLU A 286 13.10 -9.72 -6.06
CA GLU A 286 12.50 -10.92 -5.47
C GLU A 286 10.97 -10.79 -5.40
N MET A 287 10.49 -9.65 -4.93
CA MET A 287 9.07 -9.40 -4.75
C MET A 287 8.30 -9.40 -6.07
N LEU A 288 8.88 -8.81 -7.13
CA LEU A 288 8.30 -8.80 -8.47
C LEU A 288 8.11 -10.20 -9.04
N ALA A 289 8.91 -11.19 -8.61
CA ALA A 289 8.71 -12.58 -9.02
C ALA A 289 7.36 -13.13 -8.55
N PHE A 290 6.88 -12.73 -7.35
CA PHE A 290 5.57 -13.10 -6.83
C PHE A 290 4.41 -12.39 -7.54
N GLN A 291 4.66 -11.17 -8.01
CA GLN A 291 3.63 -10.35 -8.65
C GLN A 291 3.34 -10.72 -10.11
N LYS A 292 4.17 -11.58 -10.73
CA LYS A 292 3.96 -12.02 -12.13
C LYS A 292 2.62 -12.72 -12.36
N ASN A 293 2.02 -13.31 -11.33
CA ASN A 293 0.74 -14.00 -11.45
C ASN A 293 -0.08 -13.81 -10.17
N ALA A 294 -1.27 -13.22 -10.28
CA ALA A 294 -2.18 -12.99 -9.16
C ALA A 294 -2.57 -14.30 -8.43
N HIS A 295 -2.55 -15.45 -9.11
CA HIS A 295 -2.76 -16.75 -8.46
C HIS A 295 -1.65 -17.11 -7.46
N ILE A 296 -0.41 -16.65 -7.68
CA ILE A 296 0.70 -16.88 -6.75
C ILE A 296 0.42 -16.17 -5.42
N LEU A 297 0.03 -14.89 -5.47
CA LEU A 297 -0.33 -14.11 -4.28
C LEU A 297 -1.48 -14.77 -3.49
N SER A 298 -2.49 -15.30 -4.18
CA SER A 298 -3.64 -15.95 -3.53
C SER A 298 -3.31 -17.28 -2.83
N ARG A 299 -2.19 -17.92 -3.22
CA ARG A 299 -1.77 -19.25 -2.74
C ARG A 299 -0.51 -19.19 -1.86
N MET A 300 -0.12 -18.01 -1.42
CA MET A 300 1.04 -17.87 -0.54
C MET A 300 0.82 -18.64 0.76
N ASN A 301 1.84 -19.44 1.13
CA ASN A 301 1.89 -20.04 2.45
C ASN A 301 2.18 -18.96 3.50
N THR A 302 2.12 -19.35 4.77
CA THR A 302 2.30 -18.42 5.88
C THR A 302 3.66 -17.70 5.85
N TYR A 303 4.73 -18.41 5.54
CA TYR A 303 6.08 -17.85 5.45
C TYR A 303 6.18 -16.79 4.35
N GLN A 304 5.62 -17.05 3.18
CA GLN A 304 5.63 -16.12 2.05
C GLN A 304 4.81 -14.85 2.33
N LYS A 305 3.67 -14.97 3.02
CA LYS A 305 2.86 -13.82 3.43
C LYS A 305 3.63 -12.90 4.37
N ASP A 306 4.28 -13.51 5.35
CA ASP A 306 5.07 -12.82 6.36
C ASP A 306 6.26 -12.08 5.73
N LEU A 307 7.05 -12.80 4.92
CA LEU A 307 8.17 -12.22 4.16
C LEU A 307 7.71 -11.09 3.24
N LEU A 308 6.58 -11.24 2.54
CA LEU A 308 6.07 -10.18 1.66
C LEU A 308 5.73 -8.90 2.44
N MET A 309 5.05 -9.01 3.58
CA MET A 309 4.75 -7.85 4.43
C MET A 309 6.03 -7.21 4.97
N GLU A 310 7.00 -8.03 5.37
CA GLU A 310 8.29 -7.54 5.85
C GLU A 310 9.09 -6.81 4.78
N GLN A 311 9.11 -7.32 3.54
CA GLN A 311 9.75 -6.66 2.39
C GLN A 311 9.09 -5.32 2.05
N VAL A 312 7.76 -5.27 2.07
CA VAL A 312 6.99 -4.02 1.91
C VAL A 312 7.37 -3.01 2.98
N PHE A 313 7.44 -3.44 4.24
CA PHE A 313 7.87 -2.57 5.33
C PHE A 313 9.33 -2.10 5.15
N ALA A 314 10.26 -3.04 4.94
CA ALA A 314 11.70 -2.81 4.93
C ALA A 314 12.12 -1.77 3.89
N CYS A 315 11.64 -1.88 2.65
CA CYS A 315 11.99 -0.95 1.58
C CYS A 315 10.98 0.18 1.41
N GLY A 316 9.70 -0.06 1.67
CA GLY A 316 8.67 0.95 1.52
C GLY A 316 8.79 2.10 2.52
N GLN A 317 9.28 1.84 3.74
CA GLN A 317 9.55 2.91 4.71
C GLN A 317 10.60 3.93 4.24
N PHE A 318 11.53 3.50 3.38
CA PHE A 318 12.52 4.38 2.75
C PHE A 318 12.00 5.06 1.48
N GLY A 319 10.75 4.79 1.07
CA GLY A 319 10.09 5.47 -0.04
C GLY A 319 10.31 4.85 -1.41
N PHE A 320 10.81 3.60 -1.51
CA PHE A 320 10.89 2.89 -2.80
C PHE A 320 9.49 2.55 -3.33
N VAL A 321 9.04 3.26 -4.37
CA VAL A 321 7.65 3.17 -4.85
C VAL A 321 7.32 1.81 -5.48
N GLU A 322 8.27 1.15 -6.13
CA GLU A 322 8.05 -0.12 -6.83
C GLU A 322 7.70 -1.30 -5.89
N ILE A 323 7.97 -1.18 -4.59
CA ILE A 323 7.60 -2.20 -3.60
C ILE A 323 6.07 -2.24 -3.37
N CYS A 324 5.36 -1.15 -3.68
CA CYS A 324 3.93 -1.05 -3.43
C CYS A 324 3.14 -1.28 -4.72
N SER A 325 2.24 -2.26 -4.71
CA SER A 325 1.23 -2.46 -5.75
C SER A 325 -0.14 -2.70 -5.14
N LEU A 326 -1.19 -2.36 -5.88
CA LEU A 326 -2.57 -2.55 -5.44
C LEU A 326 -2.89 -4.04 -5.27
N HIS A 327 -2.29 -4.92 -6.08
CA HIS A 327 -2.40 -6.37 -5.89
C HIS A 327 -1.89 -6.83 -4.52
N VAL A 328 -0.77 -6.28 -4.07
CA VAL A 328 -0.17 -6.62 -2.77
C VAL A 328 -1.00 -6.03 -1.64
N LEU A 329 -1.44 -4.78 -1.75
CA LEU A 329 -2.31 -4.16 -0.76
C LEU A 329 -3.59 -4.98 -0.53
N VAL A 330 -4.28 -5.36 -1.62
CA VAL A 330 -5.49 -6.18 -1.54
C VAL A 330 -5.20 -7.54 -0.89
N ALA A 331 -4.07 -8.17 -1.22
CA ALA A 331 -3.66 -9.43 -0.61
C ALA A 331 -3.42 -9.27 0.90
N VAL A 332 -2.64 -8.26 1.33
CA VAL A 332 -2.37 -7.98 2.75
C VAL A 332 -3.67 -7.73 3.52
N LEU A 333 -4.58 -6.90 2.99
CA LEU A 333 -5.89 -6.64 3.61
C LEU A 333 -6.73 -7.92 3.75
N SER A 334 -6.66 -8.83 2.78
CA SER A 334 -7.38 -10.11 2.81
C SER A 334 -6.85 -11.10 3.84
N TRP A 335 -5.60 -10.94 4.29
CA TRP A 335 -4.98 -11.84 5.28
C TRP A 335 -5.32 -11.47 6.73
N GLN A 336 -5.87 -10.28 6.96
CA GLN A 336 -6.29 -9.87 8.28
C GLN A 336 -7.53 -10.65 8.73
N HIS A 337 -7.50 -11.16 9.95
CA HIS A 337 -8.65 -11.84 10.52
C HIS A 337 -9.83 -10.86 10.69
N PRO A 338 -11.04 -11.15 10.16
CA PRO A 338 -12.15 -10.19 10.14
C PRO A 338 -12.70 -9.80 11.52
N HIS A 339 -12.65 -10.69 12.52
CA HIS A 339 -13.11 -10.38 13.88
C HIS A 339 -12.01 -10.02 14.89
N LEU A 340 -10.84 -10.65 14.81
CA LEU A 340 -9.74 -10.45 15.75
C LEU A 340 -8.83 -9.27 15.38
N GLY A 341 -8.72 -8.95 14.09
CA GLY A 341 -7.86 -7.85 13.59
C GLY A 341 -6.37 -8.19 13.53
N CYS A 342 -6.00 -9.41 13.92
CA CYS A 342 -4.65 -9.95 13.87
C CYS A 342 -4.33 -10.57 12.50
N PHE A 343 -3.07 -10.98 12.33
CA PHE A 343 -2.60 -11.77 11.19
C PHE A 343 -2.20 -13.17 11.68
N ARG A 344 -2.69 -14.21 11.01
CA ARG A 344 -2.52 -15.61 11.47
C ARG A 344 -1.18 -16.19 11.00
N LYS A 345 -0.55 -17.01 11.85
CA LYS A 345 0.41 -18.03 11.38
C LYS A 345 -0.44 -19.24 11.00
N GLY A 346 -0.39 -19.71 9.74
CA GLY A 346 -1.19 -20.86 9.30
C GLY A 346 -0.92 -22.13 10.11
N ASP A 347 -1.80 -23.12 9.95
CA ASP A 347 -1.69 -24.42 10.61
C ASP A 347 -0.38 -25.13 10.24
N LEU A 348 0.13 -25.97 11.14
CA LEU A 348 1.36 -26.76 11.00
C LEU A 348 1.38 -27.74 9.80
N ASP A 349 0.30 -27.79 9.01
CA ASP A 349 0.12 -28.63 7.83
C ASP A 349 0.35 -27.90 6.49
N ASP A 350 0.98 -26.72 6.50
CA ASP A 350 1.56 -26.10 5.29
C ASP A 350 2.73 -26.96 4.78
N SER A 351 2.41 -28.11 4.18
CA SER A 351 3.31 -28.86 3.31
C SER A 351 3.86 -27.87 2.29
N PRO A 352 5.19 -27.80 2.03
CA PRO A 352 5.70 -26.97 0.96
C PRO A 352 5.01 -27.40 -0.34
N ILE A 353 4.10 -26.57 -0.84
CA ILE A 353 3.55 -26.77 -2.17
C ILE A 353 4.76 -26.59 -3.10
N ASP A 354 5.19 -27.68 -3.73
CA ASP A 354 6.04 -27.67 -4.92
C ASP A 354 5.29 -26.91 -6.03
N ILE A 355 5.27 -25.59 -5.92
CA ILE A 355 4.97 -24.77 -7.07
C ILE A 355 6.20 -24.95 -7.94
N ALA A 356 6.05 -25.71 -9.03
CA ALA A 356 6.96 -25.73 -10.15
C ALA A 356 7.02 -24.32 -10.77
N LEU A 357 7.61 -23.37 -10.04
CA LEU A 357 8.03 -22.08 -10.54
C LEU A 357 9.27 -22.37 -11.37
N SER A 358 9.12 -22.32 -12.68
CA SER A 358 10.16 -22.51 -13.70
C SER A 358 11.27 -21.46 -13.66
N SER A 359 11.44 -20.74 -12.54
CA SER A 359 12.50 -19.76 -12.29
C SER A 359 13.37 -20.23 -11.12
N PRO A 360 14.69 -20.36 -11.31
CA PRO A 360 15.62 -20.67 -10.23
C PRO A 360 15.51 -19.71 -9.03
N LYS A 361 15.09 -18.46 -9.26
CA LYS A 361 14.87 -17.44 -8.22
C LYS A 361 13.74 -17.77 -7.22
N ALA A 362 12.75 -18.55 -7.66
CA ALA A 362 11.59 -18.90 -6.84
C ALA A 362 11.78 -20.16 -6.00
N ALA A 363 12.70 -21.05 -6.40
CA ALA A 363 13.07 -22.24 -5.63
C ALA A 363 13.85 -21.88 -4.34
N PHE A 364 14.39 -20.66 -4.22
CA PHE A 364 15.08 -20.17 -3.01
C PHE A 364 14.17 -19.93 -1.81
N LEU A 365 12.86 -19.91 -2.02
CA LEU A 365 11.85 -19.77 -0.97
C LEU A 365 11.53 -21.10 -0.26
N ALA A 366 12.11 -22.20 -0.75
CA ALA A 366 12.07 -23.52 -0.15
C ALA A 366 13.32 -23.82 0.69
N ASP A 367 14.13 -22.80 1.03
CA ASP A 367 15.21 -22.99 2.00
C ASP A 367 14.60 -23.30 3.37
N ASN A 368 15.08 -24.36 4.02
CA ASN A 368 14.70 -24.78 5.37
C ASN A 368 15.25 -23.81 6.43
N PHE A 369 15.09 -22.50 6.19
CA PHE A 369 15.19 -21.47 7.20
C PHE A 369 13.94 -21.61 8.08
N THR A 370 14.03 -22.46 9.11
CA THR A 370 12.95 -22.69 10.05
C THR A 370 12.46 -21.35 10.60
N SER A 371 11.21 -21.02 10.30
CA SER A 371 10.50 -19.77 10.63
C SER A 371 10.31 -19.54 12.13
N ARG A 372 11.38 -19.14 12.81
CA ARG A 372 11.27 -18.50 14.13
C ARG A 372 11.92 -17.14 14.13
N LYS A 373 11.51 -16.30 13.17
CA LYS A 373 10.83 -15.02 13.43
C LYS A 373 11.72 -14.05 14.21
N LEU A 374 11.95 -12.85 13.65
CA LEU A 374 12.56 -11.73 14.36
C LEU A 374 12.05 -11.74 15.81
N PHE A 375 12.94 -11.92 16.79
CA PHE A 375 12.66 -11.92 18.24
C PHE A 375 11.56 -12.86 18.80
N ASN A 376 11.65 -14.18 18.57
CA ASN A 376 10.90 -15.22 19.30
C ASN A 376 9.36 -15.04 19.27
N ASP A 377 8.80 -15.17 18.09
CA ASP A 377 7.35 -15.17 17.85
C ASP A 377 6.47 -15.90 18.86
N LEU A 378 5.56 -15.13 19.45
CA LEU A 378 4.46 -15.62 20.24
C LEU A 378 3.21 -15.84 19.40
N ILE A 379 2.73 -17.09 19.39
CA ILE A 379 1.44 -17.44 18.81
C ILE A 379 0.41 -17.51 19.95
N HIS A 380 -0.62 -16.66 19.88
CA HIS A 380 -1.73 -16.76 20.83
C HIS A 380 -2.64 -17.94 20.49
N ASN A 381 -3.46 -18.37 21.45
CA ASN A 381 -4.40 -19.50 21.29
C ASN A 381 -5.38 -19.34 20.11
N ASP A 382 -5.53 -18.13 19.58
CA ASP A 382 -6.37 -17.81 18.43
C ASP A 382 -5.65 -17.91 17.07
N TYR A 383 -4.45 -18.54 17.04
CA TYR A 383 -3.56 -18.67 15.87
C TYR A 383 -3.02 -17.34 15.33
N CYS A 384 -3.21 -16.26 16.08
CA CYS A 384 -2.65 -14.93 15.80
C CYS A 384 -1.16 -14.90 16.12
N SER A 385 -0.38 -14.32 15.21
CA SER A 385 1.08 -14.14 15.32
C SER A 385 1.41 -12.70 15.67
N THR A 386 2.17 -12.49 16.74
CA THR A 386 2.67 -11.16 17.15
C THR A 386 3.61 -10.57 16.11
N HIS A 387 4.58 -11.34 15.63
CA HIS A 387 5.51 -10.92 14.58
C HIS A 387 4.78 -10.55 13.28
N SER A 388 3.86 -11.41 12.82
CA SER A 388 3.11 -11.16 11.58
C SER A 388 2.23 -9.92 11.70
N ALA A 389 1.67 -9.67 12.89
CA ALA A 389 0.96 -8.42 13.18
C ALA A 389 1.91 -7.20 13.18
N ALA A 390 3.15 -7.34 13.65
CA ALA A 390 4.14 -6.28 13.66
C ALA A 390 4.58 -5.89 12.24
N VAL A 391 4.95 -6.86 11.39
CA VAL A 391 5.33 -6.58 9.99
C VAL A 391 4.13 -6.09 9.16
N ALA A 392 2.91 -6.60 9.43
CA ALA A 392 1.69 -6.07 8.83
C ALA A 392 1.43 -4.61 9.23
N SER A 393 1.73 -4.25 10.48
CA SER A 393 1.64 -2.87 10.96
C SER A 393 2.56 -1.96 10.13
N GLY A 394 3.80 -2.38 9.90
CA GLY A 394 4.74 -1.65 9.04
C GLY A 394 4.26 -1.53 7.59
N ALA A 395 3.84 -2.64 6.98
CA ALA A 395 3.36 -2.66 5.61
C ALA A 395 2.12 -1.76 5.40
N LEU A 396 1.14 -1.82 6.31
CA LEU A 396 -0.08 -1.00 6.23
C LEU A 396 0.24 0.49 6.36
N VAL A 397 1.18 0.89 7.22
CA VAL A 397 1.58 2.29 7.35
C VAL A 397 2.31 2.77 6.10
N VAL A 398 3.16 1.93 5.49
CA VAL A 398 3.78 2.22 4.19
C VAL A 398 2.72 2.43 3.10
N PHE A 399 1.71 1.55 3.00
CA PHE A 399 0.62 1.74 2.04
C PHE A 399 -0.18 3.03 2.31
N LEU A 400 -0.46 3.34 3.58
CA LEU A 400 -1.10 4.60 3.94
C LEU A 400 -0.26 5.79 3.49
N ARG A 401 1.06 5.73 3.68
CA ARG A 401 1.99 6.77 3.21
C ARG A 401 1.88 6.98 1.71
N PHE A 402 1.95 5.93 0.89
CA PHE A 402 1.86 6.09 -0.56
C PHE A 402 0.46 6.45 -1.08
N LEU A 403 -0.61 6.14 -0.34
CA LEU A 403 -1.95 6.65 -0.66
C LEU A 403 -2.06 8.15 -0.37
N LEU A 404 -1.41 8.63 0.69
CA LEU A 404 -1.37 10.04 1.08
C LEU A 404 -0.24 10.82 0.40
N ASP A 405 0.77 10.18 -0.14
CA ASP A 405 1.91 10.80 -0.79
C ASP A 405 2.42 9.86 -1.89
N PRO A 406 1.79 9.84 -3.06
CA PRO A 406 2.13 8.88 -4.09
C PRO A 406 3.45 9.25 -4.81
N GLY A 407 4.12 10.32 -4.36
CA GLY A 407 5.35 10.81 -4.94
C GLY A 407 5.16 11.45 -6.32
N PRO A 408 6.27 11.74 -7.03
CA PRO A 408 6.25 12.46 -8.30
C PRO A 408 5.96 11.57 -9.53
N TRP A 409 5.67 10.27 -9.36
CA TRP A 409 5.54 9.31 -10.46
C TRP A 409 4.11 8.74 -10.58
N PRO A 410 3.27 9.33 -11.46
CA PRO A 410 1.86 8.93 -11.64
C PRO A 410 1.65 7.45 -11.96
N GLU A 411 2.60 6.81 -12.64
CA GLU A 411 2.51 5.39 -13.01
C GLU A 411 2.50 4.43 -11.81
N PHE A 412 2.97 4.88 -10.63
CA PHE A 412 2.97 4.10 -9.39
C PHE A 412 1.82 4.45 -8.47
N PHE A 413 0.87 5.29 -8.91
CA PHE A 413 -0.26 5.72 -8.09
C PHE A 413 -1.19 4.52 -7.84
N LEU A 414 -1.20 4.03 -6.60
CA LEU A 414 -1.94 2.82 -6.20
C LEU A 414 -3.42 2.87 -6.57
N ALA A 415 -4.06 4.03 -6.43
CA ALA A 415 -5.49 4.21 -6.68
C ALA A 415 -5.89 4.15 -8.18
N ASP A 416 -4.91 4.31 -9.07
CA ASP A 416 -5.11 4.32 -10.52
C ASP A 416 -4.80 2.95 -11.16
N GLN A 417 -4.29 1.99 -10.37
CA GLN A 417 -3.96 0.65 -10.87
C GLN A 417 -5.24 -0.17 -11.16
N PRO A 418 -5.28 -0.95 -12.26
CA PRO A 418 -6.49 -1.62 -12.74
C PRO A 418 -6.78 -2.93 -12.00
N VAL A 419 -6.94 -2.89 -10.67
CA VAL A 419 -7.24 -4.07 -9.84
C VAL A 419 -8.67 -4.00 -9.31
N THR A 420 -9.44 -5.07 -9.49
CA THR A 420 -10.78 -5.18 -8.93
C THR A 420 -10.73 -5.54 -7.44
N LEU A 421 -11.09 -4.60 -6.59
CA LEU A 421 -11.31 -4.81 -5.15
C LEU A 421 -12.60 -5.63 -4.93
N GLN A 422 -12.47 -6.95 -4.75
CA GLN A 422 -13.60 -7.83 -4.40
C GLN A 422 -13.36 -8.52 -3.05
N ASN A 423 -14.37 -8.44 -2.18
CA ASN A 423 -14.53 -9.18 -0.92
C ASN A 423 -13.34 -9.13 0.07
N ILE A 424 -13.06 -7.94 0.61
CA ILE A 424 -12.21 -7.83 1.81
C ILE A 424 -13.08 -8.11 3.03
N LEU A 425 -12.92 -9.29 3.65
CA LEU A 425 -13.78 -9.72 4.78
C LEU A 425 -13.72 -8.78 5.99
N SER A 426 -12.59 -8.10 6.18
CA SER A 426 -12.39 -7.13 7.25
C SER A 426 -12.95 -5.74 6.92
N GLU A 427 -13.46 -5.49 5.70
CA GLU A 427 -14.03 -4.19 5.30
C GLU A 427 -15.14 -3.78 6.27
N ASP A 428 -15.01 -2.57 6.82
CA ASP A 428 -15.88 -1.97 7.84
C ASP A 428 -16.09 -2.77 9.15
N GLN A 429 -15.31 -3.82 9.41
CA GLN A 429 -15.48 -4.66 10.62
C GLN A 429 -14.97 -4.02 11.91
N PHE A 430 -13.95 -3.16 11.83
CA PHE A 430 -13.31 -2.56 13.01
C PHE A 430 -13.68 -1.10 13.18
N ARG A 431 -13.75 -0.38 12.06
CA ARG A 431 -14.21 0.99 12.00
C ARG A 431 -14.74 1.30 10.61
N GLN A 432 -15.99 1.76 10.58
CA GLN A 432 -16.61 2.28 9.38
C GLN A 432 -16.25 3.74 9.19
N TYR A 433 -15.84 4.10 7.97
CA TYR A 433 -15.47 5.47 7.61
C TYR A 433 -16.43 6.06 6.59
N ARG A 434 -16.66 7.38 6.68
CA ARG A 434 -17.53 8.09 5.73
C ARG A 434 -16.72 8.64 4.56
N TYR A 435 -15.98 7.78 3.87
CA TYR A 435 -15.04 8.19 2.84
C TYR A 435 -15.69 8.88 1.62
N ALA A 436 -16.98 8.67 1.39
CA ALA A 436 -17.79 9.44 0.44
C ALA A 436 -17.78 10.95 0.76
N ARG A 437 -17.77 11.32 2.05
CA ARG A 437 -17.64 12.70 2.50
C ARG A 437 -16.25 13.23 2.16
N TRP A 438 -15.20 12.45 2.38
CA TRP A 438 -13.81 12.89 2.10
C TRP A 438 -13.63 13.29 0.64
N VAL A 439 -14.23 12.51 -0.27
CA VAL A 439 -14.23 12.83 -1.71
C VAL A 439 -14.95 14.15 -1.94
N LYS A 440 -16.17 14.31 -1.41
CA LYS A 440 -16.97 15.54 -1.57
C LYS A 440 -16.24 16.78 -1.03
N ASP A 441 -15.66 16.68 0.16
CA ASP A 441 -15.05 17.78 0.89
C ASP A 441 -13.66 18.13 0.33
N SER A 442 -13.03 17.23 -0.44
CA SER A 442 -11.80 17.53 -1.18
C SER A 442 -12.00 18.48 -2.35
N PHE A 443 -13.25 18.70 -2.81
CA PHE A 443 -13.57 19.68 -3.84
C PHE A 443 -13.81 21.07 -3.21
N PRO A 444 -13.32 22.17 -3.83
CA PRO A 444 -13.58 23.50 -3.32
C PRO A 444 -15.09 23.79 -3.37
N VAL A 445 -15.60 24.38 -2.28
CA VAL A 445 -17.01 24.75 -2.07
C VAL A 445 -17.52 25.80 -3.08
N GLN A 446 -16.61 26.41 -3.84
CA GLN A 446 -16.91 27.48 -4.80
C GLN A 446 -16.72 27.00 -6.24
N LEU A 447 -17.54 26.04 -6.67
CA LEU A 447 -18.01 26.07 -8.05
C LEU A 447 -19.34 26.83 -8.01
N PRO A 448 -19.42 28.06 -8.56
CA PRO A 448 -20.73 28.61 -8.84
C PRO A 448 -21.39 27.61 -9.78
N LEU A 449 -22.33 26.83 -9.24
CA LEU A 449 -23.33 26.17 -10.05
C LEU A 449 -24.00 27.31 -10.80
N SER A 450 -23.56 27.57 -12.03
CA SER A 450 -24.32 28.35 -12.98
C SER A 450 -25.71 27.75 -12.90
N ARG A 451 -26.69 28.50 -12.41
CA ARG A 451 -28.08 28.05 -12.46
C ARG A 451 -28.27 27.56 -13.90
N PRO A 452 -28.81 26.35 -14.13
CA PRO A 452 -29.20 25.99 -15.49
C PRO A 452 -30.00 27.18 -16.01
N PRO A 453 -29.71 27.69 -17.23
CA PRO A 453 -30.45 28.83 -17.76
C PRO A 453 -31.93 28.53 -17.55
N GLU A 454 -32.65 29.49 -16.95
CA GLU A 454 -34.09 29.36 -16.85
C GLU A 454 -34.57 29.02 -18.25
N LEU A 455 -35.19 27.84 -18.40
CA LEU A 455 -35.81 27.43 -19.64
C LEU A 455 -37.04 28.33 -19.80
N ASP A 456 -36.79 29.58 -20.19
CA ASP A 456 -37.80 30.40 -20.80
C ASP A 456 -38.31 29.65 -22.01
N TRP A 457 -39.62 29.68 -22.17
CA TRP A 457 -40.34 29.00 -23.24
C TRP A 457 -39.83 29.46 -24.60
N SER A 458 -38.77 28.82 -25.09
CA SER A 458 -38.24 29.10 -26.41
C SER A 458 -39.16 28.47 -27.46
N PRO A 459 -39.32 29.10 -28.63
CA PRO A 459 -40.06 28.50 -29.75
C PRO A 459 -39.56 27.09 -30.10
N ASP A 460 -38.27 26.83 -29.89
CA ASP A 460 -37.62 25.54 -30.16
C ASP A 460 -38.05 24.45 -29.17
N LEU A 461 -38.21 24.78 -27.88
CA LEU A 461 -38.71 23.83 -26.87
C LEU A 461 -40.18 23.46 -27.17
N LEU A 462 -40.98 24.45 -27.57
CA LEU A 462 -42.36 24.26 -27.99
C LEU A 462 -42.45 23.40 -29.26
N ALA A 463 -41.60 23.67 -30.26
CA ALA A 463 -41.49 22.87 -31.48
C ALA A 463 -41.09 21.41 -31.16
N TYR A 464 -40.17 21.21 -30.22
CA TYR A 464 -39.73 19.87 -29.80
C TYR A 464 -40.84 19.08 -29.08
N LEU A 465 -41.59 19.74 -28.19
CA LEU A 465 -42.75 19.13 -27.52
C LEU A 465 -43.87 18.79 -28.52
N VAL A 466 -44.12 19.65 -29.52
CA VAL A 466 -45.08 19.38 -30.60
C VAL A 466 -44.62 18.19 -31.45
N LEU A 467 -43.33 18.07 -31.74
CA LEU A 467 -42.75 16.92 -32.45
C LEU A 467 -42.93 15.61 -31.68
N ILE A 468 -42.68 15.61 -30.37
CA ILE A 468 -42.92 14.44 -29.51
C ILE A 468 -44.40 14.07 -29.51
N ALA A 469 -45.29 15.06 -29.35
CA ALA A 469 -46.73 14.82 -29.40
C ALA A 469 -47.16 14.23 -30.75
N PHE A 470 -46.61 14.73 -31.86
CA PHE A 470 -46.90 14.22 -33.20
C PHE A 470 -46.43 12.78 -33.38
N VAL A 471 -45.23 12.42 -32.89
CA VAL A 471 -44.70 11.05 -32.93
C VAL A 471 -45.53 10.10 -32.06
N CYS A 472 -45.95 10.53 -30.87
CA CYS A 472 -46.83 9.75 -30.01
C CYS A 472 -48.20 9.52 -30.63
N ILE A 473 -48.81 10.57 -31.22
CA ILE A 473 -50.10 10.47 -31.91
C ILE A 473 -49.99 9.58 -33.15
N ALA A 474 -48.95 9.75 -33.97
CA ALA A 474 -48.71 8.91 -35.14
C ALA A 474 -48.50 7.42 -34.75
N SER A 475 -47.81 7.16 -33.64
CA SER A 475 -47.61 5.81 -33.10
C SER A 475 -48.91 5.20 -32.58
N LEU A 476 -49.75 5.99 -31.90
CA LEU A 476 -51.09 5.56 -31.45
C LEU A 476 -52.02 5.29 -32.64
N VAL A 477 -52.03 6.15 -33.65
CA VAL A 477 -52.82 5.97 -34.88
C VAL A 477 -52.34 4.74 -35.66
N ALA A 478 -51.02 4.49 -35.73
CA ALA A 478 -50.48 3.28 -36.34
C ALA A 478 -50.89 2.01 -35.57
N GLN A 479 -50.90 2.06 -34.23
CA GLN A 479 -51.31 0.92 -33.39
C GLN A 479 -52.81 0.61 -33.48
N PHE A 480 -53.67 1.62 -33.63
CA PHE A 480 -55.13 1.44 -33.71
C PHE A 480 -55.68 1.31 -35.15
N GLY A 481 -55.02 1.90 -36.15
CA GLY A 481 -55.47 1.90 -37.54
C GLY A 481 -54.95 0.75 -38.41
N CYS A 482 -53.72 0.25 -38.16
CA CYS A 482 -53.08 -0.73 -39.05
C CYS A 482 -53.12 -2.18 -38.56
N LYS A 483 -53.65 -2.46 -37.37
CA LYS A 483 -53.69 -3.83 -36.79
C LYS A 483 -54.50 -4.83 -37.63
N ARG A 484 -55.44 -4.38 -38.47
CA ARG A 484 -56.30 -5.28 -39.29
C ARG A 484 -55.70 -5.73 -40.62
N ARG A 485 -54.68 -5.04 -41.18
CA ARG A 485 -54.10 -5.41 -42.50
C ARG A 485 -52.78 -6.19 -42.44
N VAL A 486 -52.02 -6.09 -41.34
CA VAL A 486 -50.71 -6.78 -41.24
C VAL A 486 -50.85 -8.30 -41.09
N LYS A 487 -51.96 -8.79 -40.52
CA LYS A 487 -52.21 -10.25 -40.39
C LYS A 487 -52.48 -10.95 -41.73
N GLN A 488 -53.01 -10.25 -42.74
CA GLN A 488 -53.29 -10.85 -44.06
C GLN A 488 -52.03 -10.98 -44.93
N VAL A 489 -51.07 -10.06 -44.79
CA VAL A 489 -49.81 -10.09 -45.55
C VAL A 489 -48.87 -11.20 -45.05
N TYR A 490 -48.82 -11.42 -43.74
CA TYR A 490 -48.00 -12.49 -43.16
C TYR A 490 -48.46 -13.90 -43.56
N HIS A 491 -49.76 -14.11 -43.81
CA HIS A 491 -50.27 -15.42 -44.22
C HIS A 491 -50.02 -15.73 -45.72
N PHE A 492 -49.79 -14.70 -46.55
CA PHE A 492 -49.45 -14.88 -47.96
C PHE A 492 -47.97 -15.25 -48.16
N ALA A 493 -47.06 -14.73 -47.31
CA ALA A 493 -45.63 -14.98 -47.42
C ALA A 493 -45.20 -16.40 -46.99
N TYR A 494 -45.95 -17.06 -46.11
CA TYR A 494 -45.57 -18.37 -45.56
C TYR A 494 -46.08 -19.57 -46.38
N LYS A 495 -46.83 -19.34 -47.47
CA LYS A 495 -47.36 -20.43 -48.33
C LYS A 495 -46.56 -20.63 -49.63
N ASN A 496 -45.54 -19.79 -49.87
CA ASN A 496 -44.68 -19.81 -51.06
C ASN A 496 -43.17 -19.87 -50.72
N LEU A 497 -42.83 -20.31 -49.50
CA LEU A 497 -41.52 -20.83 -49.10
C LEU A 497 -41.75 -22.29 -48.70
#